data_AF-A0A2R5LP43-F1
#
_entry.id   AF-A0A2R5LP43-F1
#
_cell.length_a   1.000
_cell.length_b   1.000
_cell.length_c   1.000
_cell.angle_alpha   90.00
_cell.angle_beta   90.00
_cell.angle_gamma   90.00
#
_symmetry.space_group_name_H-M   'P 1'
#
loop_
_entity.id
_entity.type
_entity.pdbx_description
1 polymer ?
#
loop_
_entity_poly.entity_id
_entity_poly.type
_entity_poly.pdbx_seq_one_letter_code
_entity_poly.pdbx_strand_id
1 'polypeptide(L)'
;FESDVYVYQLLNDHYKWVRLTLDFLHKTFSNGSVQGHELLELGCGPTVHCVLSASRVFSNITMADLSSSNLEAVRHWLSPEDGADLGMWKPVLQHVARLEGYRNVVLGAQDIAKRARRSIRHLVQCDVLRETILPAPYHSYDCVLTSLCLEAAVSDLVSYKRALRNVVRYVRPGGTIIVIGVLGCRSYVVGEQTLSSLSLTPKDVRDAIAKAGVTQCVWNMVEKWNSTEDVNGNDWTGAFMVKGVCG
;
A
#
# COMPACT_ATOMS: atom_id res chain seq x y z
N PHE A 1 9.56 7.14 -13.95
CA PHE A 1 9.42 6.07 -12.93
C PHE A 1 9.70 4.73 -13.59
N GLU A 2 10.76 4.05 -13.18
CA GLU A 2 11.16 2.75 -13.74
C GLU A 2 10.66 1.63 -12.82
N SER A 3 9.57 0.99 -13.24
CA SER A 3 8.81 0.05 -12.41
C SER A 3 9.65 -1.14 -11.91
N ASP A 4 10.43 -1.77 -12.79
CA ASP A 4 11.24 -2.94 -12.43
C ASP A 4 12.40 -2.57 -11.50
N VAL A 5 13.03 -1.41 -11.74
CA VAL A 5 14.10 -0.89 -10.88
C VAL A 5 13.55 -0.58 -9.48
N TYR A 6 12.37 0.03 -9.40
CA TYR A 6 11.72 0.29 -8.11
C TYR A 6 11.45 -1.00 -7.34
N VAL A 7 10.88 -2.03 -7.98
CA VAL A 7 10.60 -3.31 -7.31
C VAL A 7 11.90 -3.98 -6.86
N TYR A 8 12.94 -3.94 -7.70
CA TYR A 8 14.24 -4.47 -7.34
C TYR A 8 14.83 -3.78 -6.09
N GLN A 9 14.88 -2.44 -6.07
CA GLN A 9 15.37 -1.67 -4.92
C GLN A 9 14.49 -1.92 -3.68
N LEU A 10 13.17 -1.99 -3.85
CA LEU A 10 12.24 -2.28 -2.77
C LEU A 10 12.54 -3.63 -2.10
N LEU A 11 12.80 -4.66 -2.90
CA LEU A 11 13.00 -6.03 -2.42
C LEU A 11 14.42 -6.34 -1.93
N ASN A 12 15.42 -5.59 -2.40
CA ASN A 12 16.82 -5.82 -2.04
C ASN A 12 17.34 -4.79 -1.02
N ASP A 13 17.07 -3.50 -1.26
CA ASP A 13 17.64 -2.41 -0.47
C ASP A 13 16.69 -1.94 0.63
N HIS A 14 15.38 -2.14 0.45
CA HIS A 14 14.35 -1.64 1.35
C HIS A 14 13.45 -2.75 1.93
N TYR A 15 13.93 -4.00 1.94
CA TYR A 15 13.11 -5.14 2.35
C TYR A 15 12.59 -5.05 3.79
N LYS A 16 13.30 -4.35 4.67
CA LYS A 16 12.84 -4.07 6.04
C LYS A 16 11.53 -3.28 6.06
N TRP A 17 11.37 -2.31 5.16
CA TRP A 17 10.11 -1.59 4.98
C TRP A 17 8.98 -2.52 4.55
N VAL A 18 9.27 -3.37 3.56
CA VAL A 18 8.30 -4.36 3.08
C VAL A 18 7.82 -5.25 4.22
N ARG A 19 8.72 -5.77 5.06
CA ARG A 19 8.35 -6.61 6.20
C ARG A 19 7.47 -5.88 7.23
N LEU A 20 7.80 -4.64 7.57
CA LEU A 20 6.99 -3.85 8.50
C LEU A 20 5.57 -3.62 7.96
N THR A 21 5.45 -3.30 6.68
CA THR A 21 4.15 -3.17 6.00
C THR A 21 3.37 -4.48 6.03
N LEU A 22 4.03 -5.61 5.72
CA LEU A 22 3.39 -6.93 5.75
C LEU A 22 2.91 -7.31 7.15
N ASP A 23 3.72 -7.09 8.19
CA ASP A 23 3.37 -7.42 9.58
C ASP A 23 2.16 -6.60 10.05
N PHE A 24 2.15 -5.29 9.75
CA PHE A 24 1.03 -4.41 10.08
C PHE A 24 -0.25 -4.82 9.35
N LEU A 25 -0.18 -5.07 8.04
CA LEU A 25 -1.34 -5.44 7.25
C LEU A 25 -1.87 -6.82 7.63
N HIS A 26 -1.00 -7.79 7.89
CA HIS A 26 -1.40 -9.10 8.38
C HIS A 26 -2.16 -8.99 9.70
N LYS A 27 -1.63 -8.25 10.67
CA LYS A 27 -2.30 -8.02 11.96
C LYS A 27 -3.66 -7.33 11.77
N THR A 28 -3.72 -6.36 10.88
CA THR A 28 -4.94 -5.56 10.60
C THR A 28 -6.04 -6.43 9.99
N PHE A 29 -5.71 -7.30 9.02
CA PHE A 29 -6.71 -8.15 8.35
C PHE A 29 -7.01 -9.46 9.09
N SER A 30 -6.19 -9.87 10.06
CA SER A 30 -6.37 -11.16 10.76
C SER A 30 -7.15 -11.08 12.07
N ASN A 31 -7.34 -9.88 12.64
CA ASN A 31 -8.01 -9.71 13.93
C ASN A 31 -9.55 -9.63 13.86
N GLY A 32 -10.12 -9.76 12.66
CA GLY A 32 -11.56 -9.71 12.42
C GLY A 32 -12.19 -8.31 12.41
N SER A 33 -11.43 -7.24 12.69
CA SER A 33 -11.93 -5.85 12.74
C SER A 33 -12.12 -5.20 11.37
N VAL A 34 -11.68 -5.88 10.31
CA VAL A 34 -11.85 -5.48 8.91
C VAL A 34 -12.50 -6.65 8.19
N GLN A 35 -13.65 -6.40 7.56
CA GLN A 35 -14.47 -7.38 6.86
C GLN A 35 -15.07 -6.70 5.63
N GLY A 36 -15.39 -7.49 4.61
CA GLY A 36 -16.06 -6.97 3.41
C GLY A 36 -15.80 -7.85 2.19
N HIS A 37 -16.25 -7.37 1.04
CA HIS A 37 -16.07 -8.01 -0.26
C HIS A 37 -15.13 -7.18 -1.16
N GLU A 38 -15.28 -5.85 -1.12
CA GLU A 38 -14.64 -4.90 -2.02
C GLU A 38 -13.49 -4.15 -1.33
N LEU A 39 -12.26 -4.29 -1.85
CA LEU A 39 -11.12 -3.46 -1.46
C LEU A 39 -10.58 -2.66 -2.65
N LEU A 40 -10.28 -1.39 -2.40
CA LEU A 40 -9.53 -0.55 -3.32
C LEU A 40 -8.13 -0.26 -2.76
N GLU A 41 -7.10 -0.60 -3.51
CA GLU A 41 -5.74 -0.11 -3.29
C GLU A 41 -5.45 1.05 -4.24
N LEU A 42 -5.25 2.26 -3.70
CA LEU A 42 -4.87 3.45 -4.45
C LEU A 42 -3.36 3.68 -4.38
N GLY A 43 -2.76 3.91 -5.55
CA GLY A 43 -1.32 4.10 -5.68
C GLY A 43 -0.54 2.83 -5.41
N CYS A 44 -0.98 1.69 -5.97
CA CYS A 44 -0.34 0.40 -5.75
C CYS A 44 1.11 0.34 -6.29
N GLY A 45 1.47 1.27 -7.18
CA GLY A 45 2.72 1.22 -7.92
C GLY A 45 2.84 -0.11 -8.67
N PRO A 46 4.07 -0.57 -8.94
CA PRO A 46 4.31 -1.87 -9.56
C PRO A 46 4.29 -3.03 -8.55
N THR A 47 3.63 -2.87 -7.39
CA THR A 47 3.77 -3.79 -6.25
C THR A 47 2.46 -4.51 -5.90
N VAL A 48 2.57 -5.67 -5.25
CA VAL A 48 1.39 -6.48 -4.85
C VAL A 48 1.38 -6.83 -3.36
N HIS A 49 2.43 -6.49 -2.63
CA HIS A 49 2.65 -6.95 -1.25
C HIS A 49 1.57 -6.49 -0.26
N CYS A 50 0.99 -5.30 -0.46
CA CYS A 50 -0.03 -4.74 0.43
C CYS A 50 -1.33 -5.55 0.45
N VAL A 51 -1.68 -6.22 -0.65
CA VAL A 51 -2.95 -6.95 -0.78
C VAL A 51 -2.85 -8.44 -0.45
N LEU A 52 -1.66 -8.95 -0.16
CA LEU A 52 -1.46 -10.39 0.08
C LEU A 52 -2.25 -10.89 1.29
N SER A 53 -2.14 -10.22 2.45
CA SER A 53 -2.96 -10.56 3.62
C SER A 53 -4.43 -10.17 3.43
N ALA A 54 -4.69 -9.06 2.73
CA ALA A 54 -6.05 -8.59 2.45
C ALA A 54 -6.88 -9.60 1.65
N SER A 55 -6.24 -10.36 0.75
CA SER A 55 -6.89 -11.40 -0.06
C SER A 55 -7.52 -12.55 0.74
N ARG A 56 -7.27 -12.63 2.06
CA ARG A 56 -8.02 -13.54 2.97
C ARG A 56 -9.44 -13.06 3.26
N VAL A 57 -9.64 -11.75 3.20
CA VAL A 57 -10.88 -11.07 3.58
C VAL A 57 -11.65 -10.66 2.33
N PHE A 58 -10.96 -10.08 1.36
CA PHE A 58 -11.58 -9.52 0.16
C PHE A 58 -11.40 -10.43 -1.05
N SER A 59 -12.52 -10.76 -1.70
CA SER A 59 -12.56 -11.52 -2.95
C SER A 59 -12.61 -10.63 -4.20
N ASN A 60 -12.85 -9.32 -4.03
CA ASN A 60 -12.80 -8.35 -5.13
C ASN A 60 -11.91 -7.17 -4.76
N ILE A 61 -10.67 -7.22 -5.25
CA ILE A 61 -9.64 -6.20 -5.06
C ILE A 61 -9.45 -5.44 -6.36
N THR A 62 -9.61 -4.13 -6.29
CA THR A 62 -9.23 -3.17 -7.32
C THR A 62 -7.88 -2.58 -6.95
N MET A 63 -6.88 -2.74 -7.82
CA MET A 63 -5.58 -2.07 -7.68
C MET A 63 -5.53 -0.92 -8.67
N ALA A 64 -5.14 0.26 -8.21
CA ALA A 64 -5.15 1.47 -9.02
C ALA A 64 -3.86 2.27 -8.88
N ASP A 65 -3.40 2.85 -9.99
CA ASP A 65 -2.19 3.66 -10.04
C ASP A 65 -2.29 4.72 -11.15
N LEU A 66 -1.49 5.78 -11.05
CA LEU A 66 -1.41 6.81 -12.08
C LEU A 66 -0.67 6.31 -13.33
N SER A 67 0.38 5.50 -13.14
CA SER A 67 1.24 5.03 -14.21
C SER A 67 0.72 3.73 -14.83
N SER A 68 0.51 3.74 -16.14
CA SER A 68 0.19 2.52 -16.88
C SER A 68 1.33 1.49 -16.82
N SER A 69 2.59 1.92 -16.72
CA SER A 69 3.74 1.00 -16.60
C SER A 69 3.71 0.20 -15.31
N ASN A 70 3.29 0.84 -14.21
CA ASN A 70 3.13 0.21 -12.91
C ASN A 70 2.02 -0.84 -12.94
N LEU A 71 0.87 -0.48 -13.51
CA LEU A 71 -0.23 -1.42 -13.70
C LEU A 71 0.16 -2.59 -14.61
N GLU A 72 1.01 -2.36 -15.61
CA GLU A 72 1.52 -3.42 -16.46
C GLU A 72 2.42 -4.40 -15.69
N ALA A 73 3.29 -3.93 -14.81
CA ALA A 73 4.07 -4.80 -13.93
C ALA A 73 3.18 -5.68 -13.03
N VAL A 74 2.09 -5.11 -12.48
CA VAL A 74 1.08 -5.88 -11.73
C VAL A 74 0.39 -6.90 -12.63
N ARG A 75 0.00 -6.51 -13.85
CA ARG A 75 -0.62 -7.41 -14.84
C ARG A 75 0.26 -8.61 -15.17
N HIS A 76 1.56 -8.40 -15.37
CA HIS A 76 2.53 -9.47 -15.58
C HIS A 76 2.56 -10.43 -14.38
N TRP A 77 2.54 -9.92 -13.15
CA TRP A 77 2.51 -10.77 -11.96
C TRP A 77 1.22 -11.60 -11.82
N LEU A 78 0.08 -11.07 -12.28
CA LEU A 78 -1.21 -11.78 -12.28
C LEU A 78 -1.24 -12.98 -13.22
N SER A 79 -0.41 -12.96 -14.28
CA SER A 79 -0.30 -14.00 -15.31
C SER A 79 1.10 -14.62 -15.31
N PRO A 80 1.45 -15.43 -14.29
CA PRO A 80 2.79 -15.98 -14.17
C PRO A 80 3.11 -16.93 -15.33
N GLU A 81 4.36 -16.94 -15.77
CA GLU A 81 4.89 -17.97 -16.65
C GLU A 81 4.88 -19.34 -15.96
N ASP A 82 4.85 -20.42 -16.76
CA ASP A 82 4.83 -21.78 -16.25
C ASP A 82 6.03 -22.05 -15.32
N GLY A 83 5.75 -22.44 -14.08
CA GLY A 83 6.77 -22.70 -13.06
C GLY A 83 7.35 -21.46 -12.36
N ALA A 84 6.92 -20.24 -12.72
CA ALA A 84 7.38 -18.99 -12.13
C ALA A 84 6.41 -18.39 -11.08
N ASP A 85 5.54 -19.22 -10.49
CA ASP A 85 4.44 -18.81 -9.60
C ASP A 85 4.82 -17.81 -8.50
N LEU A 86 6.02 -17.92 -7.94
CA LEU A 86 6.49 -17.04 -6.86
C LEU A 86 7.36 -15.88 -7.38
N GLY A 87 8.14 -16.11 -8.45
CA GLY A 87 9.07 -15.14 -9.04
C GLY A 87 9.96 -14.40 -8.03
N MET A 88 10.23 -13.12 -8.30
CA MET A 88 10.93 -12.22 -7.38
C MET A 88 10.18 -11.96 -6.06
N TRP A 89 8.86 -12.18 -6.04
CA TRP A 89 8.01 -12.01 -4.86
C TRP A 89 8.12 -13.18 -3.86
N LYS A 90 8.92 -14.22 -4.15
CA LYS A 90 9.11 -15.38 -3.27
C LYS A 90 9.43 -15.02 -1.81
N PRO A 91 10.40 -14.13 -1.48
CA PRO A 91 10.69 -13.78 -0.09
C PRO A 91 9.48 -13.16 0.62
N VAL A 92 8.77 -12.27 -0.07
CA VAL A 92 7.55 -11.59 0.42
C VAL A 92 6.44 -12.61 0.71
N LEU A 93 6.14 -13.48 -0.26
CA LEU A 93 5.11 -14.51 -0.13
C LEU A 93 5.43 -15.51 0.99
N GLN A 94 6.71 -15.90 1.13
CA GLN A 94 7.15 -16.75 2.23
C GLN A 94 7.04 -16.06 3.59
N HIS A 95 7.29 -14.74 3.65
CA HIS A 95 7.08 -13.97 4.88
C HIS A 95 5.61 -13.98 5.28
N VAL A 96 4.70 -13.68 4.35
CA VAL A 96 3.24 -13.75 4.61
C VAL A 96 2.79 -15.17 4.96
N ALA A 97 3.35 -16.21 4.35
CA ALA A 97 3.05 -17.60 4.69
C ALA A 97 3.40 -17.93 6.14
N ARG A 98 4.53 -17.42 6.66
CA ARG A 98 4.88 -17.58 8.09
C ARG A 98 3.90 -16.84 8.99
N LEU A 99 3.54 -15.60 8.63
CA LEU A 99 2.56 -14.81 9.39
C LEU A 99 1.20 -15.53 9.44
N GLU A 100 0.76 -16.11 8.31
CA GLU A 100 -0.48 -16.89 8.23
C GLU A 100 -0.39 -18.29 8.88
N GLY A 101 0.75 -18.65 9.48
CA GLY A 101 0.89 -19.88 10.26
C GLY A 101 1.10 -21.15 9.44
N TYR A 102 1.50 -21.04 8.16
CA TYR A 102 1.78 -22.23 7.34
C TYR A 102 3.01 -22.97 7.85
N ARG A 103 2.86 -24.27 8.13
CA ARG A 103 4.00 -25.15 8.46
C ARG A 103 4.94 -25.35 7.28
N ASN A 104 4.38 -25.61 6.09
CA ASN A 104 5.13 -25.63 4.85
C ASN A 104 5.06 -24.24 4.20
N VAL A 105 6.11 -23.45 4.43
CA VAL A 105 6.20 -22.06 3.97
C VAL A 105 6.19 -21.93 2.45
N VAL A 106 6.73 -22.91 1.72
CA VAL A 106 6.74 -22.88 0.24
C VAL A 106 5.33 -23.11 -0.30
N LEU A 107 4.62 -24.10 0.23
CA LEU A 107 3.23 -24.35 -0.15
C LEU A 107 2.34 -23.15 0.22
N GLY A 108 2.50 -22.60 1.43
CA GLY A 108 1.75 -21.42 1.85
C GLY A 108 2.00 -20.21 0.95
N ALA A 109 3.24 -19.99 0.52
CA ALA A 109 3.57 -18.92 -0.43
C ALA A 109 2.84 -19.11 -1.78
N GLN A 110 2.75 -20.36 -2.28
CA GLN A 110 2.02 -20.68 -3.51
C GLN A 110 0.51 -20.47 -3.34
N ASP A 111 -0.06 -20.86 -2.20
CA ASP A 111 -1.48 -20.68 -1.90
C ASP A 111 -1.85 -19.20 -1.79
N ILE A 112 -1.01 -18.41 -1.11
CA ILE A 112 -1.18 -16.95 -1.00
C ILE A 112 -1.10 -16.29 -2.38
N ALA A 113 -0.12 -16.65 -3.22
CA ALA A 113 -0.01 -16.11 -4.57
C ALA A 113 -1.27 -16.41 -5.39
N LYS A 114 -1.71 -17.68 -5.41
CA LYS A 114 -2.94 -18.10 -6.11
C LYS A 114 -4.18 -17.37 -5.60
N ARG A 115 -4.31 -17.23 -4.27
CA ARG A 115 -5.44 -16.53 -3.64
C ARG A 115 -5.44 -15.05 -4.04
N ALA A 116 -4.32 -14.36 -3.87
CA ALA A 116 -4.20 -12.95 -4.20
C ALA A 116 -4.48 -12.67 -5.68
N ARG A 117 -3.91 -13.47 -6.60
CA ARG A 117 -4.21 -13.36 -8.04
C ARG A 117 -5.70 -13.51 -8.37
N ARG A 118 -6.40 -14.43 -7.70
CA ARG A 118 -7.85 -14.61 -7.88
C ARG A 118 -8.67 -13.45 -7.31
N SER A 119 -8.24 -12.89 -6.18
CA SER A 119 -8.91 -11.77 -5.51
C SER A 119 -8.71 -10.45 -6.23
N ILE A 120 -7.61 -10.24 -6.95
CA ILE A 120 -7.38 -9.03 -7.75
C ILE A 120 -8.19 -9.14 -9.05
N ARG A 121 -9.21 -8.30 -9.20
CA ARG A 121 -10.17 -8.36 -10.32
C ARG A 121 -10.01 -7.23 -11.31
N HIS A 122 -9.50 -6.08 -10.83
CA HIS A 122 -9.47 -4.85 -11.62
C HIS A 122 -8.12 -4.14 -11.44
N LEU A 123 -7.55 -3.73 -12.57
CA LEU A 123 -6.42 -2.80 -12.65
C LEU A 123 -6.92 -1.52 -13.29
N VAL A 124 -6.88 -0.41 -12.55
CA VAL A 124 -7.54 0.85 -12.96
C VAL A 124 -6.54 2.00 -12.91
N GLN A 125 -6.48 2.79 -13.99
CA GLN A 125 -5.70 4.02 -13.96
C GLN A 125 -6.45 5.09 -13.13
N CYS A 126 -5.76 5.76 -12.22
CA CYS A 126 -6.36 6.75 -11.32
C CYS A 126 -5.48 7.99 -11.12
N ASP A 127 -6.06 9.09 -10.64
CA ASP A 127 -5.30 10.29 -10.27
C ASP A 127 -5.81 10.86 -8.93
N VAL A 128 -5.03 10.65 -7.86
CA VAL A 128 -5.37 11.07 -6.49
C VAL A 128 -5.45 12.59 -6.32
N LEU A 129 -4.94 13.37 -7.29
CA LEU A 129 -5.00 14.83 -7.28
C LEU A 129 -6.33 15.36 -7.83
N ARG A 130 -7.10 14.53 -8.55
CA ARG A 130 -8.44 14.88 -9.05
C ARG A 130 -9.46 14.79 -7.93
N GLU A 131 -10.57 15.52 -8.10
CA GLU A 131 -11.73 15.35 -7.21
C GLU A 131 -12.34 13.95 -7.36
N THR A 132 -12.47 13.52 -8.60
CA THR A 132 -12.88 12.16 -8.97
C THR A 132 -11.62 11.36 -9.32
N ILE A 133 -11.18 10.49 -8.41
CA ILE A 133 -9.91 9.75 -8.50
C ILE A 133 -9.99 8.62 -9.53
N LEU A 134 -11.10 7.87 -9.52
CA LEU A 134 -11.35 6.73 -10.40
C LEU A 134 -12.26 7.12 -11.58
N PRO A 135 -12.05 6.55 -12.78
CA PRO A 135 -12.99 6.70 -13.88
C PRO A 135 -14.37 6.13 -13.52
N ALA A 136 -15.43 6.74 -14.06
CA ALA A 136 -16.79 6.24 -13.87
C ALA A 136 -17.06 4.98 -14.71
N PRO A 137 -17.96 4.07 -14.25
CA PRO A 137 -18.65 4.10 -12.97
C PRO A 137 -17.74 3.65 -11.81
N TYR A 138 -17.85 4.32 -10.66
CA TYR A 138 -17.20 3.91 -9.42
C TYR A 138 -18.22 3.85 -8.28
N HIS A 139 -17.92 3.03 -7.27
CA HIS A 139 -18.74 2.83 -6.08
C HIS A 139 -17.91 3.07 -4.81
N SER A 140 -18.56 2.90 -3.66
CA SER A 140 -17.88 2.90 -2.36
C SER A 140 -17.42 1.48 -1.99
N TYR A 141 -16.26 1.38 -1.38
CA TYR A 141 -15.58 0.14 -1.02
C TYR A 141 -15.70 -0.13 0.47
N ASP A 142 -15.68 -1.42 0.86
CA ASP A 142 -15.62 -1.83 2.27
C ASP A 142 -14.31 -1.39 2.94
N CYS A 143 -13.22 -1.41 2.16
CA CYS A 143 -11.90 -0.97 2.59
C CYS A 143 -11.18 -0.21 1.48
N VAL A 144 -10.56 0.92 1.84
CA VAL A 144 -9.61 1.63 0.96
C VAL A 144 -8.23 1.61 1.61
N LEU A 145 -7.22 1.18 0.86
CA LEU A 145 -5.82 1.13 1.27
C LEU A 145 -4.99 2.05 0.38
N THR A 146 -4.09 2.81 0.96
CA THR A 146 -3.07 3.57 0.23
C THR A 146 -1.75 3.46 0.99
N SER A 147 -0.65 3.22 0.27
CA SER A 147 0.67 3.03 0.86
C SER A 147 1.71 3.81 0.09
N LEU A 148 2.45 4.70 0.76
CA LEU A 148 3.55 5.50 0.20
C LEU A 148 3.17 6.31 -1.05
N CYS A 149 1.89 6.68 -1.19
CA CYS A 149 1.34 7.32 -2.39
C CYS A 149 1.08 8.82 -2.19
N LEU A 150 0.29 9.17 -1.16
CA LEU A 150 -0.26 10.53 -1.04
C LEU A 150 0.82 11.58 -0.82
N GLU A 151 1.81 11.30 0.01
CA GLU A 151 2.95 12.18 0.24
C GLU A 151 3.87 12.30 -0.98
N ALA A 152 3.96 11.26 -1.81
CA ALA A 152 4.74 11.27 -3.03
C ALA A 152 4.03 12.02 -4.19
N ALA A 153 2.70 12.08 -4.15
CA ALA A 153 1.89 12.70 -5.21
C ALA A 153 1.74 14.22 -5.07
N VAL A 154 1.98 14.80 -3.89
CA VAL A 154 1.67 16.20 -3.58
C VAL A 154 2.91 16.99 -3.16
N SER A 155 2.88 18.30 -3.37
CA SER A 155 3.98 19.21 -3.01
C SER A 155 3.71 20.04 -1.76
N ASP A 156 2.49 20.00 -1.21
CA ASP A 156 2.10 20.83 -0.07
C ASP A 156 0.99 20.18 0.79
N LEU A 157 0.86 20.65 2.03
CA LEU A 157 -0.08 20.08 3.01
C LEU A 157 -1.56 20.34 2.69
N VAL A 158 -1.89 21.41 1.94
CA VAL A 158 -3.26 21.67 1.49
C VAL A 158 -3.66 20.62 0.46
N SER A 159 -2.78 20.34 -0.50
CA SER A 159 -2.93 19.30 -1.50
C SER A 159 -3.01 17.90 -0.86
N TYR A 160 -2.17 17.60 0.13
CA TYR A 160 -2.23 16.34 0.89
C TYR A 160 -3.59 16.13 1.56
N LYS A 161 -4.09 17.15 2.29
CA LYS A 161 -5.40 17.11 2.96
C LYS A 161 -6.55 16.94 1.96
N ARG A 162 -6.46 17.59 0.80
CA ARG A 162 -7.45 17.45 -0.28
C ARG A 162 -7.45 16.04 -0.85
N ALA A 163 -6.28 15.49 -1.18
CA ALA A 163 -6.15 14.15 -1.73
C ALA A 163 -6.70 13.10 -0.75
N LEU A 164 -6.31 13.17 0.53
CA LEU A 164 -6.83 12.26 1.56
C LEU A 164 -8.36 12.34 1.71
N ARG A 165 -8.94 13.55 1.67
CA ARG A 165 -10.39 13.71 1.69
C ARG A 165 -11.05 13.07 0.47
N ASN A 166 -10.47 13.19 -0.72
CA ASN A 166 -11.00 12.55 -1.92
C ASN A 166 -10.92 11.03 -1.82
N VAL A 167 -9.83 10.48 -1.25
CA VAL A 167 -9.68 9.04 -0.97
C VAL A 167 -10.77 8.54 -0.03
N VAL A 168 -11.03 9.26 1.08
CA VAL A 168 -12.05 8.85 2.06
C VAL A 168 -13.45 8.74 1.45
N ARG A 169 -13.78 9.53 0.41
CA ARG A 169 -15.08 9.44 -0.28
C ARG A 169 -15.32 8.09 -0.98
N TYR A 170 -14.27 7.31 -1.23
CA TYR A 170 -14.38 5.95 -1.76
C TYR A 170 -14.63 4.90 -0.68
N VAL A 171 -14.59 5.25 0.60
CA VAL A 171 -14.92 4.34 1.69
C VAL A 171 -16.42 4.45 1.97
N ARG A 172 -17.13 3.33 2.01
CA ARG A 172 -18.55 3.36 2.40
C ARG A 172 -18.70 3.80 3.86
N PRO A 173 -19.87 4.33 4.29
CA PRO A 173 -20.13 4.59 5.71
C PRO A 173 -19.91 3.32 6.55
N GLY A 174 -19.17 3.48 7.65
CA GLY A 174 -18.71 2.39 8.52
C GLY A 174 -17.58 1.52 7.94
N GLY A 175 -17.10 1.83 6.74
CA GLY A 175 -15.98 1.15 6.08
C GLY A 175 -14.62 1.54 6.66
N THR A 176 -13.58 0.81 6.24
CA THR A 176 -12.22 0.98 6.75
C THR A 176 -11.34 1.78 5.78
N ILE A 177 -10.52 2.67 6.32
CA ILE A 177 -9.38 3.24 5.60
C ILE A 177 -8.06 2.77 6.22
N ILE A 178 -7.09 2.43 5.38
CA ILE A 178 -5.72 2.14 5.77
C ILE A 178 -4.79 3.08 5.03
N VAL A 179 -3.99 3.85 5.77
CA VAL A 179 -2.99 4.77 5.21
C VAL A 179 -1.63 4.42 5.78
N ILE A 180 -0.67 4.15 4.89
CA ILE A 180 0.72 3.89 5.22
C ILE A 180 1.56 4.96 4.53
N GLY A 181 2.47 5.60 5.26
CA GLY A 181 3.30 6.67 4.73
C GLY A 181 4.58 6.91 5.52
N VAL A 182 5.50 7.67 4.95
CA VAL A 182 6.76 8.09 5.60
C VAL A 182 6.67 9.51 6.17
N LEU A 183 7.48 9.78 7.19
CA LEU A 183 7.58 11.06 7.89
C LEU A 183 8.97 11.66 7.69
N GLY A 184 9.05 12.99 7.61
CA GLY A 184 10.31 13.74 7.39
C GLY A 184 10.96 13.56 6.01
N CYS A 185 10.49 12.59 5.22
CA CYS A 185 11.07 12.25 3.93
C CYS A 185 10.77 13.33 2.88
N ARG A 186 11.82 13.86 2.24
CA ARG A 186 11.72 14.88 1.20
C ARG A 186 11.84 14.35 -0.23
N SER A 187 12.41 13.16 -0.38
CA SER A 187 12.62 12.53 -1.67
C SER A 187 12.91 11.04 -1.54
N TYR A 188 12.79 10.34 -2.66
CA TYR A 188 13.24 8.96 -2.81
C TYR A 188 13.87 8.77 -4.18
N VAL A 189 14.73 7.76 -4.30
CA VAL A 189 15.46 7.48 -5.53
C VAL A 189 14.88 6.23 -6.19
N VAL A 190 14.68 6.29 -7.50
CA VAL A 190 14.31 5.15 -8.35
C VAL A 190 15.27 5.11 -9.53
N GLY A 191 16.19 4.14 -9.53
CA GLY A 191 17.30 4.13 -10.49
C GLY A 191 18.13 5.40 -10.38
N GLU A 192 18.22 6.17 -11.47
CA GLU A 192 18.93 7.45 -11.51
C GLU A 192 18.03 8.67 -11.20
N GLN A 193 16.73 8.44 -10.97
CA GLN A 193 15.74 9.51 -10.78
C GLN A 193 15.51 9.78 -9.29
N THR A 194 15.67 11.04 -8.88
CA THR A 194 15.22 11.52 -7.57
C THR A 194 13.81 12.11 -7.70
N LEU A 195 12.87 11.54 -6.96
CA LEU A 195 11.45 11.94 -6.95
C LEU A 195 11.13 12.64 -5.62
N SER A 196 10.35 13.72 -5.68
CA SER A 196 9.97 14.48 -4.49
C SER A 196 8.95 13.73 -3.62
N SER A 197 9.02 13.97 -2.32
CA SER A 197 8.00 13.56 -1.35
C SER A 197 7.73 14.74 -0.41
N LEU A 198 6.46 14.94 -0.06
CA LEU A 198 6.09 15.91 0.96
C LEU A 198 6.59 15.43 2.32
N SER A 199 7.48 16.20 2.95
CA SER A 199 7.93 15.94 4.31
C SER A 199 6.81 16.22 5.32
N LEU A 200 6.20 15.15 5.82
CA LEU A 200 5.12 15.21 6.81
C LEU A 200 5.65 15.05 8.25
N THR A 201 4.99 15.72 9.19
CA THR A 201 5.15 15.46 10.63
C THR A 201 4.02 14.55 11.15
N PRO A 202 4.18 13.88 12.31
CA PRO A 202 3.08 13.15 12.94
C PRO A 202 1.82 14.01 13.15
N LYS A 203 1.99 15.30 13.46
CA LYS A 203 0.87 16.23 13.64
C LYS A 203 0.11 16.46 12.33
N ASP A 204 0.83 16.66 11.23
CA ASP A 204 0.22 16.88 9.91
C ASP A 204 -0.69 15.72 9.51
N VAL A 205 -0.21 14.49 9.71
CA VAL A 205 -0.95 13.27 9.38
C VAL A 205 -2.18 13.11 10.28
N ARG A 206 -2.01 13.27 11.61
CA ARG A 206 -3.14 13.18 12.56
C ARG A 206 -4.22 14.22 12.28
N ASP A 207 -3.81 15.47 12.03
CA ASP A 207 -4.74 16.56 11.72
C ASP A 207 -5.45 16.31 10.39
N ALA A 208 -4.76 15.78 9.37
CA ALA A 208 -5.36 15.45 8.08
C ALA A 208 -6.38 14.31 8.19
N ILE A 209 -6.04 13.22 8.89
CA ILE A 209 -6.91 12.06 9.14
C ILE A 209 -8.17 12.48 9.90
N ALA A 210 -8.03 13.26 10.97
CA ALA A 210 -9.16 13.76 11.75
C ALA A 210 -10.08 14.68 10.92
N LYS A 211 -9.49 15.62 10.15
CA LYS A 211 -10.25 16.54 9.28
C LYS A 211 -10.93 15.84 8.11
N ALA A 212 -10.44 14.68 7.70
CA ALA A 212 -11.08 13.86 6.69
C ALA A 212 -12.26 13.04 7.22
N GLY A 213 -12.59 13.14 8.53
CA GLY A 213 -13.70 12.41 9.13
C GLY A 213 -13.38 10.96 9.49
N VAL A 214 -12.10 10.59 9.53
CA VAL A 214 -11.66 9.24 9.92
C VAL A 214 -11.60 9.16 11.44
N THR A 215 -12.27 8.16 12.00
CA THR A 215 -12.40 7.93 13.44
C THR A 215 -11.89 6.55 13.85
N GLN A 216 -11.89 6.24 15.15
CA GLN A 216 -11.48 4.93 15.69
C GLN A 216 -10.09 4.47 15.19
N CYS A 217 -9.16 5.42 15.12
CA CYS A 217 -7.84 5.21 14.52
C CYS A 217 -6.95 4.35 15.41
N VAL A 218 -6.42 3.26 14.84
CA VAL A 218 -5.34 2.45 15.41
C VAL A 218 -4.05 2.82 14.69
N TRP A 219 -3.11 3.40 15.44
CA TRP A 219 -1.84 3.89 14.93
C TRP A 219 -0.70 2.91 15.25
N ASN A 220 0.14 2.66 14.26
CA ASN A 220 1.45 2.07 14.43
C ASN A 220 2.49 3.06 13.89
N MET A 221 3.27 3.65 14.80
CA MET A 221 4.32 4.61 14.46
C MET A 221 5.65 3.87 14.51
N VAL A 222 6.46 4.04 13.46
CA VAL A 222 7.79 3.46 13.37
C VAL A 222 8.79 4.60 13.43
N GLU A 223 9.68 4.55 14.42
CA GLU A 223 10.79 5.50 14.50
C GLU A 223 11.87 5.12 13.48
N LYS A 224 12.65 6.13 13.06
CA LYS A 224 13.87 5.89 12.28
C LYS A 224 14.74 4.86 12.98
N TRP A 225 15.14 3.82 12.26
CA TRP A 225 16.04 2.83 12.82
C TRP A 225 17.48 3.34 12.88
N ASN A 226 18.19 2.98 13.94
CA ASN A 226 19.63 3.21 14.04
C ASN A 226 20.34 2.23 13.08
N SER A 227 20.67 2.63 11.86
CA SER A 227 21.47 1.79 10.95
C SER A 227 22.36 2.58 9.99
N THR A 228 23.50 1.99 9.65
CA THR A 228 24.33 2.33 8.48
C THR A 228 23.64 2.02 7.14
N GLU A 229 22.51 1.33 7.15
CA GLU A 229 21.63 1.03 5.99
C GLU A 229 20.63 2.15 5.69
N ASP A 230 20.78 3.34 6.31
CA ASP A 230 20.04 4.53 5.89
C ASP A 230 20.67 5.11 4.61
N VAL A 231 20.48 4.39 3.50
CA VAL A 231 21.20 4.61 2.24
C VAL A 231 20.75 5.87 1.50
N ASN A 232 19.64 6.49 1.93
CA ASN A 232 18.91 7.43 1.08
C ASN A 232 19.15 8.91 1.41
N GLY A 233 19.73 9.25 2.58
CA GLY A 233 20.04 10.64 2.95
C GLY A 233 18.85 11.61 2.80
N ASN A 234 17.62 11.10 2.94
CA ASN A 234 16.39 11.77 2.50
C ASN A 234 15.60 12.41 3.64
N ASP A 235 16.27 12.65 4.77
CA ASP A 235 15.73 13.27 5.99
C ASP A 235 14.55 12.53 6.64
N TRP A 236 14.26 11.27 6.27
CA TRP A 236 13.15 10.54 6.90
C TRP A 236 13.39 10.38 8.41
N THR A 237 12.32 10.57 9.19
CA THR A 237 12.34 10.54 10.66
C THR A 237 11.51 9.40 11.25
N GLY A 238 10.67 8.77 10.43
CA GLY A 238 9.83 7.66 10.81
C GLY A 238 8.84 7.28 9.72
N ALA A 239 7.90 6.41 10.06
CA ALA A 239 6.72 6.11 9.27
C ALA A 239 5.49 6.01 10.15
N PHE A 240 4.34 6.11 9.51
CA PHE A 240 3.05 5.88 10.12
C PHE A 240 2.29 4.81 9.34
N MET A 241 1.54 4.01 10.07
CA MET A 241 0.56 3.07 9.54
C MET A 241 -0.69 3.25 10.38
N VAL A 242 -1.80 3.63 9.75
CA VAL A 242 -3.06 3.89 10.45
C VAL A 242 -4.18 3.10 9.81
N LYS A 243 -4.96 2.42 10.65
CA LYS A 243 -6.27 1.88 10.32
C LYS A 243 -7.32 2.76 10.98
N GLY A 244 -8.31 3.23 10.22
CA GLY A 244 -9.42 4.03 10.75
C GLY A 244 -10.76 3.61 10.16
N VAL A 245 -11.84 4.17 10.69
CA VAL A 245 -13.22 3.94 10.25
C VAL A 245 -13.80 5.26 9.74
N CYS A 246 -14.42 5.22 8.57
CA CYS A 246 -15.08 6.38 7.97
C CYS A 246 -16.56 6.42 8.38
N GLY A 247 -17.01 7.57 8.88
CA GLY A 247 -18.40 7.82 9.29
C GLY A 247 -19.35 8.00 8.11
#